data_AF-A0AAV9EFH1-F1
#
_entry.id   AF-A0AAV9EFH1-F1
#
_cell.length_a   1.000
_cell.length_b   1.000
_cell.length_c   1.000
_cell.angle_alpha   90.00
_cell.angle_beta   90.00
_cell.angle_gamma   90.00
#
_symmetry.space_group_name_H-M   'P 1'
#
loop_
_entity.id
_entity.type
_entity.pdbx_description
1 polymer ?
#
loop_
_entity_poly.entity_id
_entity_poly.type
_entity_poly.pdbx_seq_one_letter_code
_entity_poly.pdbx_strand_id
1 'polypeptide(L)'
;MVQSFINARMLSPSDMSKHKLAAKIARQLHKFHKVEVPVSREPQLWKDIFKFLERASILQFDDSEKQAKCKTISFKKIHGAVAVLKDLTDLINAPVVFSHNDLLSGNLMFSDEEKLYFIDFEYGSYSYRGYDIANHFNEYAGFDCDYNLYPDKDAQYHFFRNYLCPDEPQKAPDNDLEALYVETTTFMLASHLYWAL
;
A
#
# COMPACT_ATOMS: atom_id res chain seq x y z
N MET A 1 7.30 15.82 18.68
CA MET A 1 8.23 16.02 17.54
C MET A 1 7.89 17.36 16.91
N VAL A 2 8.87 18.20 16.56
CA VAL A 2 8.65 19.44 15.79
C VAL A 2 9.23 19.20 14.39
N GLN A 3 8.43 19.43 13.35
CA GLN A 3 8.80 19.19 11.95
C GLN A 3 8.69 20.48 11.13
N SER A 4 9.39 20.54 9.99
CA SER A 4 9.33 21.68 9.07
C SER A 4 7.99 21.76 8.36
N PHE A 5 7.48 22.98 8.14
CA PHE A 5 6.29 23.21 7.31
C PHE A 5 6.62 23.04 5.82
N ILE A 6 5.79 22.29 5.10
CA ILE A 6 5.88 22.11 3.65
C ILE A 6 4.77 22.93 3.00
N ASN A 7 5.13 23.88 2.13
CA ASN A 7 4.16 24.67 1.37
C ASN A 7 3.67 23.88 0.14
N ALA A 8 2.70 23.00 0.34
CA ALA A 8 2.09 22.15 -0.68
C ALA A 8 0.64 21.81 -0.29
N ARG A 9 -0.21 21.43 -1.26
CA ARG A 9 -1.56 20.93 -0.98
C ARG A 9 -1.54 19.41 -0.80
N MET A 10 -2.41 18.88 0.05
CA MET A 10 -2.69 17.44 0.07
C MET A 10 -3.42 17.03 -1.21
N LEU A 11 -3.21 15.79 -1.65
CA LEU A 11 -3.98 15.19 -2.73
C LEU A 11 -5.31 14.64 -2.22
N SER A 12 -6.26 14.54 -3.13
CA SER A 12 -7.51 13.79 -2.96
C SER A 12 -7.42 12.45 -3.70
N PRO A 13 -8.30 11.47 -3.43
CA PRO A 13 -8.34 10.23 -4.21
C PRO A 13 -8.49 10.49 -5.72
N SER A 14 -9.30 11.49 -6.10
CA SER A 14 -9.48 11.91 -7.49
C SER A 14 -8.22 12.49 -8.15
N ASP A 15 -7.26 12.98 -7.38
CA ASP A 15 -5.97 13.42 -7.91
C ASP A 15 -5.07 12.24 -8.25
N MET A 16 -5.13 11.15 -7.47
CA MET A 16 -4.24 10.00 -7.64
C MET A 16 -4.46 9.30 -8.99
N SER A 17 -5.71 9.26 -9.47
CA SER A 17 -6.07 8.67 -10.76
C SER A 17 -5.72 9.56 -11.97
N LYS A 18 -5.30 10.82 -11.76
CA LYS A 18 -4.88 11.69 -12.88
C LYS A 18 -3.59 11.17 -13.48
N HIS A 19 -3.63 10.82 -14.76
CA HIS A 19 -2.52 10.20 -15.51
C HIS A 19 -1.13 10.83 -15.24
N LYS A 20 -1.03 12.16 -15.20
CA LYS A 20 0.23 12.87 -14.89
C LYS A 20 0.69 12.71 -13.44
N LEU A 21 -0.23 12.76 -12.48
CA LEU A 21 0.10 12.60 -11.06
C LEU A 21 0.42 11.14 -10.73
N ALA A 22 -0.35 10.18 -11.25
CA ALA A 22 -0.04 8.76 -11.13
C ALA A 22 1.40 8.44 -11.58
N ALA A 23 1.82 8.99 -12.72
CA ALA A 23 3.20 8.85 -13.21
C ALA A 23 4.23 9.48 -12.26
N LYS A 24 3.96 10.66 -11.69
CA LYS A 24 4.84 11.32 -10.72
C LYS A 24 4.95 10.52 -9.42
N ILE A 25 3.82 10.00 -8.91
CA ILE A 25 3.77 9.16 -7.71
C ILE A 25 4.60 7.89 -7.95
N ALA A 26 4.40 7.19 -9.06
CA ALA A 26 5.17 6.00 -9.43
C ALA A 26 6.69 6.25 -9.45
N ARG A 27 7.12 7.36 -10.07
CA ARG A 27 8.54 7.75 -10.14
C ARG A 27 9.12 8.14 -8.77
N GLN A 28 8.32 8.80 -7.94
CA GLN A 28 8.73 9.17 -6.59
C GLN A 28 8.84 7.93 -5.69
N LEU A 29 7.90 6.99 -5.83
CA LEU A 29 7.91 5.71 -5.13
C LEU A 29 9.09 4.84 -5.55
N HIS A 30 9.44 4.82 -6.85
CA HIS A 30 10.66 4.18 -7.33
C HIS A 30 11.92 4.70 -6.64
N LYS A 31 12.04 6.02 -6.48
CA LYS A 31 13.17 6.63 -5.77
C LYS A 31 13.14 6.29 -4.27
N PHE A 32 11.96 6.32 -3.67
CA PHE A 32 11.77 6.03 -2.26
C PHE A 32 12.14 4.57 -1.91
N HIS A 33 11.69 3.59 -2.70
CA HIS A 33 12.01 2.17 -2.52
C HIS A 33 13.51 1.84 -2.67
N LYS A 34 14.32 2.76 -3.21
CA LYS A 34 15.79 2.63 -3.30
C LYS A 34 16.53 3.21 -2.10
N VAL A 35 15.82 3.87 -1.17
CA VAL A 35 16.43 4.42 0.05
C VAL A 35 16.83 3.28 0.96
N GLU A 36 18.08 3.32 1.44
CA GLU A 36 18.57 2.40 2.46
C GLU A 36 18.49 3.05 3.83
N VAL A 37 17.66 2.49 4.71
CA VAL A 37 17.56 2.90 6.11
C VAL A 37 18.27 1.85 6.99
N PRO A 38 19.11 2.26 7.97
CA PRO A 38 19.89 1.36 8.82
C PRO A 38 19.03 0.74 9.94
N VAL A 39 17.97 0.04 9.55
CA VAL A 39 17.08 -0.75 10.43
C VAL A 39 17.00 -2.18 9.90
N SER A 40 16.31 -3.08 10.61
CA SER A 40 16.11 -4.46 10.15
C SER A 40 15.48 -4.48 8.75
N ARG A 41 16.07 -5.27 7.84
CA ARG A 41 15.55 -5.49 6.48
C ARG A 41 14.49 -6.59 6.41
N GLU A 42 14.11 -7.14 7.55
CA GLU A 42 13.08 -8.17 7.60
C GLU A 42 11.70 -7.55 7.31
N PRO A 43 10.89 -8.12 6.40
CA PRO A 43 9.59 -7.57 6.04
C PRO A 43 8.62 -7.64 7.22
N GLN A 44 8.05 -6.50 7.63
CA GLN A 44 7.19 -6.42 8.82
C GLN A 44 5.72 -6.78 8.54
N LEU A 45 5.25 -6.66 7.29
CA LEU A 45 3.84 -6.82 6.90
C LEU A 45 3.13 -8.00 7.60
N TRP A 46 3.62 -9.23 7.37
CA TRP A 46 2.95 -10.41 7.90
C TRP A 46 3.06 -10.53 9.42
N LYS A 47 4.16 -10.04 10.01
CA LYS A 47 4.31 -10.01 11.47
C LYS A 47 3.25 -9.12 12.11
N ASP A 48 3.04 -7.95 11.52
CA ASP A 48 2.05 -7.00 11.99
C ASP A 48 0.62 -7.53 11.78
N ILE A 49 0.30 -8.10 10.61
CA ILE A 49 -1.02 -8.71 10.38
C ILE A 49 -1.33 -9.80 11.43
N PHE A 50 -0.41 -10.75 11.67
CA PHE A 50 -0.65 -11.81 12.65
C PHE A 50 -0.76 -11.26 14.08
N LYS A 51 0.06 -10.26 14.43
CA LYS A 51 0.00 -9.58 15.73
C LYS A 51 -1.31 -8.83 15.93
N PHE A 52 -1.80 -8.13 14.92
CA PHE A 52 -3.09 -7.42 14.97
C PHE A 52 -4.24 -8.42 15.06
N LEU A 53 -4.19 -9.50 14.28
CA LEU A 53 -5.18 -10.57 14.34
C LEU A 53 -5.28 -11.21 15.73
N GLU A 54 -4.15 -11.51 16.36
CA GLU A 54 -4.12 -12.06 17.72
C GLU A 54 -4.78 -11.07 18.71
N ARG A 55 -4.41 -9.80 18.64
CA ARG A 55 -4.98 -8.75 19.50
C ARG A 55 -6.48 -8.55 19.27
N ALA A 56 -6.91 -8.50 18.02
CA ALA A 56 -8.31 -8.35 17.65
C ALA A 56 -9.15 -9.53 18.15
N SER A 57 -8.60 -10.76 18.12
CA SER A 57 -9.32 -11.97 18.51
C SER A 57 -9.69 -12.05 20.00
N ILE A 58 -8.96 -11.34 20.86
CA ILE A 58 -9.20 -11.29 22.30
C ILE A 58 -9.89 -10.00 22.75
N LEU A 59 -10.15 -9.08 21.83
CA LEU A 59 -10.66 -7.75 22.15
C LEU A 59 -12.10 -7.82 22.67
N GLN A 60 -12.38 -7.05 23.71
CA GLN A 60 -13.71 -6.88 24.28
C GLN A 60 -14.08 -5.40 24.23
N PHE A 61 -15.27 -5.11 23.73
CA PHE A 61 -15.85 -3.77 23.71
C PHE A 61 -16.87 -3.63 24.84
N ASP A 62 -16.83 -2.50 25.54
CA ASP A 62 -17.86 -2.13 26.53
C ASP A 62 -19.22 -1.85 25.86
N ASP A 63 -19.17 -1.39 24.61
CA ASP A 63 -20.35 -1.17 23.78
C ASP A 63 -20.95 -2.50 23.32
N SER A 64 -22.18 -2.76 23.74
CA SER A 64 -22.86 -4.03 23.47
C SER A 64 -23.09 -4.30 21.98
N GLU A 65 -23.29 -3.27 21.16
CA GLU A 65 -23.53 -3.43 19.72
C GLU A 65 -22.22 -3.76 19.00
N LYS A 66 -21.13 -3.06 19.33
CA LYS A 66 -19.78 -3.36 18.83
C LYS A 66 -19.35 -4.76 19.25
N GLN A 67 -19.60 -5.15 20.50
CA GLN A 67 -19.27 -6.48 20.99
C GLN A 67 -20.08 -7.57 20.28
N ALA A 68 -21.36 -7.33 20.02
CA ALA A 68 -22.19 -8.24 19.23
C ALA A 68 -21.65 -8.40 17.80
N LYS A 69 -21.28 -7.30 17.13
CA LYS A 69 -20.67 -7.33 15.80
C LYS A 69 -19.36 -8.12 15.81
N CYS A 70 -18.46 -7.84 16.75
CA CYS A 70 -17.19 -8.54 16.91
C CYS A 70 -17.37 -10.06 17.06
N LYS A 71 -18.38 -10.49 17.84
CA LYS A 71 -18.70 -11.93 18.02
C LYS A 71 -19.17 -12.63 16.74
N THR A 72 -19.62 -11.90 15.72
CA THR A 72 -19.97 -12.50 14.42
C THR A 72 -18.73 -12.82 13.57
N ILE A 73 -17.58 -12.24 13.91
CA ILE A 73 -16.33 -12.42 13.19
C ILE A 73 -15.67 -13.73 13.60
N SER A 74 -15.37 -14.57 12.61
CA SER A 74 -14.62 -15.81 12.84
C SER A 74 -13.13 -15.57 12.66
N PHE A 75 -12.46 -15.14 13.73
CA PHE A 75 -11.00 -14.92 13.74
C PHE A 75 -10.22 -16.17 13.33
N LYS A 76 -10.72 -17.37 13.65
CA LYS A 76 -10.12 -18.64 13.19
C LYS A 76 -10.13 -18.77 11.66
N LYS A 77 -11.22 -18.39 11.00
CA LYS A 77 -11.31 -18.41 9.53
C LYS A 77 -10.40 -17.35 8.91
N ILE A 78 -10.37 -16.14 9.49
CA ILE A 78 -9.48 -15.06 9.03
C ILE A 78 -8.02 -15.50 9.17
N HIS A 79 -7.63 -16.11 10.29
CA HIS A 79 -6.29 -16.65 10.48
C HIS A 79 -5.91 -17.68 9.40
N GLY A 80 -6.83 -18.59 9.07
CA GLY A 80 -6.61 -19.55 7.98
C GLY A 80 -6.43 -18.86 6.63
N ALA A 81 -7.25 -17.85 6.32
CA ALA A 81 -7.16 -17.09 5.08
C ALA A 81 -5.85 -16.26 5.00
N VAL A 82 -5.44 -15.62 6.09
CA VAL A 82 -4.17 -14.89 6.19
C VAL A 82 -2.99 -15.82 5.96
N ALA A 83 -2.99 -17.02 6.56
CA ALA A 83 -1.93 -18.00 6.37
C ALA A 83 -1.82 -18.45 4.90
N VAL A 84 -2.96 -18.77 4.25
CA VAL A 84 -2.98 -19.13 2.83
C VAL A 84 -2.49 -17.97 1.96
N LEU A 85 -2.92 -16.74 2.24
CA LEU A 85 -2.49 -15.58 1.48
C LEU A 85 -0.99 -15.32 1.64
N LYS A 86 -0.46 -15.44 2.86
CA LYS A 86 0.99 -15.36 3.11
C LYS A 86 1.74 -16.41 2.28
N ASP A 87 1.32 -17.67 2.33
CA ASP A 87 1.96 -18.76 1.59
C ASP A 87 1.95 -18.49 0.08
N LEU A 88 0.85 -17.94 -0.46
CA LEU A 88 0.78 -17.51 -1.86
C LEU A 88 1.77 -16.38 -2.17
N THR A 89 1.90 -15.38 -1.30
CA THR A 89 2.83 -14.28 -1.51
C THR A 89 4.31 -14.70 -1.40
N ASP A 90 4.61 -15.71 -0.59
CA ASP A 90 5.96 -16.27 -0.47
C ASP A 90 6.41 -16.92 -1.80
N LEU A 91 5.48 -17.44 -2.61
CA LEU A 91 5.79 -17.99 -3.95
C LEU A 91 6.21 -16.92 -4.97
N ILE A 92 5.79 -15.67 -4.79
CA ILE A 92 6.06 -14.56 -5.72
C ILE A 92 7.50 -14.09 -5.58
N ASN A 93 8.15 -14.29 -4.42
CA ASN A 93 9.48 -13.77 -4.10
C ASN A 93 9.59 -12.26 -4.36
N ALA A 94 8.58 -11.52 -3.92
CA ALA A 94 8.51 -10.07 -4.09
C ALA A 94 9.73 -9.37 -3.46
N PRO A 95 10.35 -8.40 -4.15
CA PRO A 95 11.47 -7.65 -3.58
C PRO A 95 11.09 -6.93 -2.29
N VAL A 96 11.94 -7.09 -1.27
CA VAL A 96 11.83 -6.35 -0.01
C VAL A 96 12.55 -5.02 -0.16
N VAL A 97 11.85 -3.92 0.12
CA VAL A 97 12.31 -2.53 -0.02
C VAL A 97 11.92 -1.74 1.22
N PHE A 98 12.52 -0.57 1.43
CA PHE A 98 11.98 0.37 2.42
C PHE A 98 10.69 0.98 1.85
N SER A 99 9.57 0.67 2.50
CA SER A 99 8.21 1.01 2.07
C SER A 99 7.59 2.03 3.02
N HIS A 100 6.67 2.82 2.48
CA HIS A 100 5.88 3.75 3.26
C HIS A 100 4.76 3.02 4.00
N ASN A 101 4.19 1.99 3.36
CA ASN A 101 3.10 1.13 3.82
C ASN A 101 1.74 1.82 3.98
N ASP A 102 1.66 3.14 3.82
CA ASP A 102 0.45 3.95 4.02
C ASP A 102 0.34 5.13 3.03
N LEU A 103 0.43 4.84 1.73
CA LEU A 103 0.39 5.86 0.67
C LEU A 103 -1.04 6.26 0.26
N LEU A 104 -1.84 6.68 1.24
CA LEU A 104 -3.15 7.30 1.01
C LEU A 104 -3.01 8.75 0.53
N SER A 105 -4.08 9.33 -0.04
CA SER A 105 -3.99 10.64 -0.70
C SER A 105 -3.58 11.78 0.23
N GLY A 106 -3.96 11.70 1.51
CA GLY A 106 -3.55 12.63 2.57
C GLY A 106 -2.04 12.62 2.87
N ASN A 107 -1.34 11.52 2.59
CA ASN A 107 0.11 11.39 2.79
C ASN A 107 0.91 11.80 1.54
N LEU A 108 0.21 12.29 0.51
CA LEU A 108 0.77 12.82 -0.72
C LEU A 108 0.54 14.34 -0.77
N MET A 109 1.62 15.11 -0.76
CA MET A 109 1.54 16.56 -0.92
C MET A 109 2.15 17.01 -2.25
N PHE A 110 1.48 17.91 -2.95
CA PHE A 110 1.90 18.45 -4.23
C PHE A 110 2.02 19.98 -4.17
N SER A 111 3.18 20.51 -4.55
CA SER A 111 3.44 21.96 -4.52
C SER A 111 3.22 22.62 -5.89
N ASP A 112 3.10 23.94 -5.89
CA ASP A 112 3.00 24.76 -7.11
C ASP A 112 4.28 24.68 -7.98
N GLU A 113 5.40 24.29 -7.38
CA GLU A 113 6.66 23.99 -8.07
C GLU A 113 6.69 22.58 -8.68
N GLU A 114 5.54 21.92 -8.80
CA GLU A 114 5.37 20.60 -9.40
C GLU A 114 6.11 19.46 -8.66
N LYS A 115 6.47 19.69 -7.38
CA LYS A 115 7.14 18.73 -6.51
C LYS A 115 6.11 17.89 -5.74
N LEU A 116 6.40 16.59 -5.64
CA LEU A 116 5.61 15.63 -4.88
C LEU A 116 6.39 15.21 -3.63
N TYR A 117 5.71 15.25 -2.49
CA TYR A 117 6.25 14.85 -1.19
C TYR A 117 5.44 13.70 -0.62
N PHE A 118 6.13 12.71 -0.08
CA PHE A 118 5.54 11.72 0.82
C PHE A 118 5.79 12.20 2.24
N ILE A 119 4.78 12.11 3.08
CA ILE A 119 4.83 12.52 4.48
C ILE A 119 4.21 11.43 5.35
N ASP A 120 4.40 11.55 6.67
CA ASP A 120 3.81 10.63 7.65
C ASP A 120 4.28 9.17 7.50
N PHE A 121 5.56 8.95 7.83
CA PHE A 121 6.21 7.65 7.73
C PHE A 121 6.01 6.78 8.98
N GLU A 122 4.89 6.91 9.70
CA GLU A 122 4.66 6.18 10.96
C GLU A 122 4.61 4.66 10.78
N TYR A 123 4.15 4.19 9.62
CA TYR A 123 4.17 2.77 9.22
C TYR A 123 5.41 2.40 8.39
N GLY A 124 6.36 3.33 8.21
CA GLY A 124 7.55 3.14 7.37
C GLY A 124 8.44 2.01 7.88
N SER A 125 8.66 0.99 7.05
CA SER A 125 9.48 -0.18 7.40
C SER A 125 9.96 -0.90 6.14
N TYR A 126 10.87 -1.87 6.29
CA TYR A 126 11.10 -2.79 5.18
C TYR A 126 9.87 -3.69 5.00
N SER A 127 9.38 -3.75 3.76
CA SER A 127 8.20 -4.51 3.36
C SER A 127 8.31 -4.93 1.90
N TYR A 128 7.29 -5.60 1.37
CA TYR A 128 7.27 -6.03 -0.03
C TYR A 128 6.85 -4.86 -0.94
N ARG A 129 7.59 -4.59 -2.02
CA ARG A 129 7.26 -3.48 -2.93
C ARG A 129 5.83 -3.60 -3.48
N GLY A 130 5.37 -4.82 -3.77
CA GLY A 130 4.03 -5.09 -4.27
C GLY A 130 2.95 -4.74 -3.27
N TYR A 131 3.21 -4.85 -1.97
CA TYR A 131 2.30 -4.40 -0.92
C TYR A 131 2.14 -2.89 -0.92
N ASP A 132 3.25 -2.13 -0.95
CA ASP A 132 3.18 -0.66 -0.89
C ASP A 132 2.44 -0.08 -2.10
N ILE A 133 2.64 -0.67 -3.28
CA ILE A 133 1.92 -0.31 -4.51
C ILE A 133 0.45 -0.74 -4.44
N ALA A 134 0.17 -1.97 -3.97
CA ALA A 134 -1.20 -2.47 -3.88
C ALA A 134 -2.03 -1.67 -2.88
N ASN A 135 -1.42 -1.30 -1.75
CA ASN A 135 -2.02 -0.43 -0.76
C ASN A 135 -2.37 0.93 -1.38
N HIS A 136 -1.42 1.56 -2.06
CA HIS A 136 -1.66 2.82 -2.76
C HIS A 136 -2.85 2.75 -3.74
N PHE A 137 -3.02 1.65 -4.46
CA PHE A 137 -4.17 1.46 -5.35
C PHE A 137 -5.50 1.27 -4.60
N ASN A 138 -5.50 0.57 -3.46
CA ASN A 138 -6.69 0.45 -2.61
C ASN A 138 -7.16 1.83 -2.11
N GLU A 139 -6.23 2.75 -1.84
CA GLU A 139 -6.54 4.10 -1.38
C GLU A 139 -7.23 4.99 -2.44
N TYR A 140 -7.35 4.53 -3.70
CA TYR A 140 -8.14 5.23 -4.71
C TYR A 140 -9.63 5.24 -4.36
N ALA A 141 -10.09 4.23 -3.62
CA ALA A 141 -11.46 4.14 -3.14
C ALA A 141 -11.77 5.17 -2.03
N GLY A 142 -10.74 5.73 -1.39
CA GLY A 142 -10.86 6.64 -0.25
C GLY A 142 -11.59 6.02 0.95
N PHE A 143 -11.91 6.86 1.94
CA PHE A 143 -12.60 6.41 3.15
C PHE A 143 -14.04 5.96 2.91
N ASP A 144 -14.67 6.44 1.84
CA ASP A 144 -16.00 5.99 1.41
C ASP A 144 -15.98 4.57 0.82
N CYS A 145 -14.79 4.01 0.57
CA CYS A 145 -14.59 2.68 0.00
C CYS A 145 -15.31 2.50 -1.36
N ASP A 146 -15.29 3.52 -2.22
CA ASP A 146 -15.83 3.41 -3.58
C ASP A 146 -14.86 2.63 -4.48
N TYR A 147 -14.97 1.31 -4.45
CA TYR A 147 -14.10 0.40 -5.20
C TYR A 147 -14.27 0.50 -6.73
N ASN A 148 -15.26 1.25 -7.23
CA ASN A 148 -15.32 1.58 -8.67
C ASN A 148 -14.17 2.51 -9.09
N LEU A 149 -13.52 3.18 -8.15
CA LEU A 149 -12.37 4.05 -8.38
C LEU A 149 -11.03 3.32 -8.39
N TYR A 150 -11.01 2.03 -8.04
CA TYR A 150 -9.80 1.21 -8.10
C TYR A 150 -9.22 1.24 -9.54
N PRO A 151 -7.89 1.43 -9.71
CA PRO A 151 -7.32 1.58 -11.03
C PRO A 151 -7.49 0.30 -11.85
N ASP A 152 -8.01 0.45 -13.07
CA ASP A 152 -8.09 -0.66 -14.02
C ASP A 152 -6.69 -1.13 -14.49
N LYS A 153 -6.66 -2.21 -15.28
CA LYS A 153 -5.39 -2.80 -15.72
C LYS A 153 -4.53 -1.80 -16.51
N ASP A 154 -5.13 -0.92 -17.31
CA ASP A 154 -4.39 0.07 -18.10
C ASP A 154 -3.78 1.16 -17.22
N ALA A 155 -4.53 1.66 -16.23
CA ALA A 155 -4.05 2.62 -15.24
C ALA A 155 -2.92 2.02 -14.37
N GLN A 156 -3.08 0.77 -13.93
CA GLN A 156 -2.03 0.05 -13.19
C GLN A 156 -0.76 -0.11 -14.03
N TYR A 157 -0.89 -0.54 -15.29
CA TYR A 157 0.24 -0.68 -16.19
C TYR A 157 0.93 0.66 -16.49
N HIS A 158 0.17 1.74 -16.62
CA HIS A 158 0.74 3.08 -16.72
C HIS A 158 1.58 3.43 -15.48
N PHE A 159 1.08 3.14 -14.28
CA PHE A 159 1.85 3.30 -13.05
C PHE A 159 3.11 2.43 -13.04
N PHE A 160 2.99 1.14 -13.36
CA PHE A 160 4.11 0.19 -13.37
C PHE A 160 5.21 0.59 -14.35
N ARG A 161 4.87 1.04 -15.56
CA ARG A 161 5.86 1.54 -16.54
C ARG A 161 6.68 2.69 -15.97
N ASN A 162 6.02 3.64 -15.33
CA ASN A 162 6.67 4.79 -14.70
C ASN A 162 7.44 4.43 -13.42
N TYR A 163 7.04 3.35 -12.74
CA TYR A 163 7.75 2.82 -11.58
C TYR A 163 8.98 2.00 -11.97
N LEU A 164 8.89 1.09 -12.95
CA LEU A 164 10.00 0.21 -13.35
C LEU A 164 11.07 0.96 -14.15
N CYS A 165 10.64 1.75 -15.13
CA CYS A 165 11.52 2.49 -16.04
C CYS A 165 11.18 3.98 -15.98
N PRO A 166 11.50 4.69 -14.88
CA PRO A 166 11.13 6.09 -14.73
C PRO A 166 11.64 6.93 -15.91
N ASP A 167 12.88 6.80 -16.35
CA ASP A 167 13.41 7.66 -17.41
C ASP A 167 12.82 7.35 -18.81
N GLU A 168 12.44 6.09 -19.06
CA GLU A 168 11.88 5.64 -20.34
C GLU A 168 10.75 4.60 -20.14
N PRO A 169 9.54 5.02 -19.71
CA PRO A 169 8.46 4.11 -19.33
C PRO A 169 8.02 3.15 -20.45
N GLN A 170 8.12 3.59 -21.70
CA GLN A 170 7.81 2.81 -22.89
C GLN A 170 8.76 1.62 -23.11
N LYS A 171 9.91 1.59 -22.44
CA LYS A 171 10.89 0.49 -22.50
C LYS A 171 10.70 -0.55 -21.40
N ALA A 172 9.72 -0.39 -20.51
CA ALA A 172 9.43 -1.37 -19.48
C ALA A 172 9.09 -2.73 -20.13
N PRO A 173 9.81 -3.81 -19.80
CA PRO A 173 9.57 -5.12 -20.39
C PRO A 173 8.18 -5.65 -20.02
N ASP A 174 7.44 -6.20 -20.97
CA ASP A 174 6.09 -6.74 -20.73
C ASP A 174 6.08 -7.84 -19.65
N ASN A 175 7.13 -8.68 -19.61
CA ASN A 175 7.28 -9.71 -18.58
C ASN A 175 7.40 -9.11 -17.17
N ASP A 176 8.10 -7.98 -17.02
CA ASP A 176 8.26 -7.32 -15.72
C ASP A 176 6.97 -6.61 -15.31
N LEU A 177 6.21 -6.07 -16.27
CA LEU A 177 4.90 -5.48 -16.05
C LEU A 177 3.89 -6.52 -15.57
N GLU A 178 3.82 -7.68 -16.23
CA GLU A 178 2.91 -8.75 -15.83
C GLU A 178 3.33 -9.36 -14.48
N ALA A 179 4.64 -9.53 -14.23
CA ALA A 179 5.13 -9.98 -12.94
C ALA A 179 4.72 -9.01 -11.81
N LEU A 180 4.90 -7.70 -12.00
CA LEU A 180 4.51 -6.70 -11.01
C LEU A 180 2.98 -6.59 -10.86
N TYR A 181 2.22 -6.83 -11.92
CA TYR A 181 0.76 -6.90 -11.86
C TYR A 181 0.28 -8.07 -10.99
N VAL A 182 0.82 -9.28 -11.19
CA VAL A 182 0.52 -10.46 -10.37
C VAL A 182 0.95 -10.23 -8.91
N GLU A 183 2.14 -9.66 -8.70
CA GLU A 183 2.65 -9.29 -7.39
C GLU A 183 1.68 -8.34 -6.66
N THR A 184 1.36 -7.21 -7.27
CA THR A 184 0.49 -6.16 -6.69
C THR A 184 -0.93 -6.70 -6.45
N THR A 185 -1.51 -7.40 -7.42
CA THR A 185 -2.87 -7.96 -7.30
C THR A 185 -2.97 -8.95 -6.15
N THR A 186 -1.92 -9.73 -5.90
CA THR A 186 -1.92 -10.68 -4.78
C THR A 186 -1.86 -9.95 -3.44
N PHE A 187 -1.02 -8.91 -3.31
CA PHE A 187 -0.90 -8.12 -2.08
C PHE A 187 -2.10 -7.18 -1.82
N MET A 188 -2.94 -6.90 -2.81
CA MET A 188 -4.18 -6.11 -2.66
C MET A 188 -5.04 -6.62 -1.50
N LEU A 189 -5.19 -7.95 -1.39
CA LEU A 189 -5.95 -8.59 -0.31
C LEU A 189 -5.28 -8.42 1.06
N ALA A 190 -3.94 -8.38 1.08
CA ALA A 190 -3.18 -8.19 2.32
C ALA A 190 -3.39 -6.78 2.88
N SER A 191 -3.47 -5.76 2.02
CA SER A 191 -3.79 -4.38 2.43
C SER A 191 -5.18 -4.26 3.08
N HIS A 192 -6.22 -4.87 2.48
CA HIS A 192 -7.54 -4.89 3.12
C HIS A 192 -7.54 -5.56 4.49
N LEU A 193 -6.80 -6.67 4.64
CA LEU A 193 -6.68 -7.36 5.92
C LEU A 193 -5.90 -6.53 6.94
N TYR A 194 -4.82 -5.88 6.52
CA TYR A 194 -3.98 -5.05 7.38
C TYR A 194 -4.76 -3.90 8.01
N TRP A 195 -5.54 -3.16 7.21
CA TRP A 195 -6.29 -2.00 7.71
C TRP A 195 -7.61 -2.35 8.40
N ALA A 196 -8.13 -3.56 8.19
CA ALA A 196 -9.35 -4.02 8.86
C ALA A 196 -9.10 -4.58 10.26
N LEU A 197 -7.87 -5.03 10.57
CA LEU A 197 -7.48 -5.67 11.83
C LEU A 197 -6.92 -4.67 12.84
#